data_AF-A0A7C6B5K2-F1
#
_entry.id   AF-A0A7C6B5K2-F1
#
_cell.length_a   1.000
_cell.length_b   1.000
_cell.length_c   1.000
_cell.angle_alpha   90.00
_cell.angle_beta   90.00
_cell.angle_gamma   90.00
#
_symmetry.space_group_name_H-M   'P 1'
#
loop_
_entity.id
_entity.type
_entity.pdbx_description
1 polymer ?
#
loop_
_entity_poly.entity_id
_entity_poly.type
_entity_poly.pdbx_seq_one_letter_code
_entity_poly.pdbx_strand_id
1 'polypeptide(L)'
;MSFDHYRLASPAALITIDLDRVRWEREDLLCEAVVKCELSGARTVRGVGAAGKLNLSSLTSRRAFAKELELRAPLNELSWADLLEESAFRAIEAERNGAEVKLLDAYPEVQEEAQFIRLDGLTLLANLPTIIYAPGGTGKSYFCLWLAGLARGGKQR
;
A
#
# COMPACT_ATOMS: atom_id res chain seq x y z
N MET A 1 4.21 -0.46 8.99
CA MET A 1 3.72 -0.53 7.60
C MET A 1 4.61 -1.52 6.88
N SER A 2 4.08 -2.70 6.56
CA SER A 2 4.73 -3.63 5.63
C SER A 2 4.47 -3.10 4.23
N PHE A 3 5.49 -3.02 3.39
CA PHE A 3 5.30 -2.72 1.97
C PHE A 3 5.50 -4.00 1.19
N ASP A 4 4.75 -4.16 0.10
CA ASP A 4 4.87 -5.34 -0.74
C ASP A 4 6.12 -5.25 -1.63
N HIS A 5 6.68 -6.42 -1.90
CA HIS A 5 7.88 -6.64 -2.69
C HIS A 5 7.59 -7.67 -3.76
N TYR A 6 7.88 -7.32 -5.01
CA TYR A 6 7.77 -8.23 -6.15
C TYR A 6 9.13 -8.39 -6.83
N ARG A 7 9.45 -9.62 -7.23
CA ARG A 7 10.66 -9.94 -7.97
C ARG A 7 10.33 -10.69 -9.24
N LEU A 8 10.82 -10.18 -10.36
CA LEU A 8 10.92 -10.94 -11.61
C LEU A 8 12.39 -11.31 -11.83
N ALA A 9 12.66 -12.61 -11.96
CA ALA A 9 14.00 -13.11 -12.21
C ALA A 9 14.00 -13.96 -13.49
N SER A 10 14.95 -13.69 -14.37
CA SER A 10 15.29 -14.56 -15.49
C SER A 10 16.71 -15.09 -15.27
N PRO A 11 16.86 -16.25 -14.62
CA PRO A 11 18.18 -16.83 -14.33
C PRO A 11 18.97 -17.13 -15.61
N ALA A 12 18.29 -17.55 -16.68
CA ALA A 12 18.91 -17.82 -17.98
C ALA A 12 19.50 -16.55 -18.62
N ALA A 13 18.93 -15.38 -18.32
CA ALA A 13 19.40 -14.10 -18.82
C ALA A 13 20.25 -13.31 -17.81
N LEU A 14 20.51 -13.85 -16.60
CA LEU A 14 21.20 -13.16 -15.50
C LEU A 14 20.60 -11.77 -15.17
N ILE A 15 19.27 -11.68 -15.25
CA ILE A 15 18.52 -10.43 -15.00
C ILE A 15 17.60 -10.63 -13.81
N THR A 16 17.58 -9.63 -12.92
CA THR A 16 16.60 -9.53 -11.84
C THR A 16 16.00 -8.13 -11.80
N ILE A 17 14.69 -8.03 -11.69
CA ILE A 17 13.93 -6.81 -11.49
C ILE A 17 13.26 -6.92 -10.13
N ASP A 18 13.75 -6.13 -9.18
CA ASP A 18 13.19 -5.98 -7.84
C ASP A 18 12.29 -4.74 -7.82
N LEU A 19 11.04 -4.91 -7.38
CA LEU A 19 10.07 -3.83 -7.16
C LEU A 19 9.77 -3.77 -5.66
N ASP A 20 10.36 -2.79 -5.00
CA ASP A 20 10.24 -2.55 -3.57
C ASP A 20 9.27 -1.42 -3.26
N ARG A 21 8.77 -1.39 -2.02
CA ARG A 21 7.90 -0.31 -1.52
C ARG A 21 6.67 -0.06 -2.40
N VAL A 22 6.11 -1.13 -2.95
CA VAL A 22 4.98 -1.07 -3.87
C VAL A 22 3.77 -0.54 -3.11
N ARG A 23 3.11 0.46 -3.67
CA ARG A 23 1.92 1.08 -3.08
C ARG A 23 1.07 1.79 -4.12
N TRP A 24 -0.23 1.83 -3.86
CA TRP A 24 -1.15 2.73 -4.55
C TRP A 24 -1.02 4.16 -4.02
N GLU A 25 -0.87 5.11 -4.92
CA GLU A 25 -0.97 6.54 -4.64
C GLU A 25 -2.02 7.13 -5.58
N ARG A 26 -3.23 7.39 -5.07
CA ARG A 26 -4.42 7.67 -5.88
C ARG A 26 -4.70 6.51 -6.85
N GLU A 27 -4.52 6.72 -8.16
CA GLU A 27 -4.77 5.75 -9.22
C GLU A 27 -3.48 5.17 -9.82
N ASP A 28 -2.32 5.59 -9.29
CA ASP A 28 -1.02 5.15 -9.77
C ASP A 28 -0.40 4.13 -8.81
N LEU A 29 0.11 3.03 -9.35
CA LEU A 29 0.90 2.07 -8.60
C LEU A 29 2.38 2.48 -8.67
N LEU A 30 2.95 2.89 -7.53
CA LEU A 30 4.33 3.37 -7.43
C LEU A 30 5.22 2.36 -6.71
N CYS A 31 6.49 2.30 -7.09
CA CYS A 31 7.50 1.47 -6.44
C CYS A 31 8.91 2.09 -6.53
N GLU A 32 9.84 1.51 -5.78
CA GLU A 32 11.29 1.63 -5.98
C GLU A 32 11.75 0.42 -6.80
N ALA A 33 12.16 0.64 -8.04
CA ALA A 33 12.66 -0.42 -8.92
C ALA A 33 14.19 -0.51 -8.82
N VAL A 34 14.71 -1.73 -8.69
CA VAL A 34 16.14 -2.04 -8.80
C VAL A 34 16.32 -3.14 -9.82
N VAL A 35 17.04 -2.85 -10.90
CA VAL A 35 17.30 -3.81 -11.97
C VAL A 35 18.77 -4.20 -11.94
N LYS A 36 19.00 -5.50 -11.77
CA LYS A 36 20.32 -6.13 -11.80
C LYS A 36 20.51 -6.87 -13.12
N CYS A 37 21.69 -6.73 -13.69
CA CYS A 37 22.08 -7.39 -14.92
C CYS A 37 23.56 -7.77 -14.84
N GLU A 38 23.86 -9.06 -14.95
CA GLU A 38 25.24 -9.57 -14.88
C GLU A 38 25.77 -10.02 -16.25
N LEU A 39 25.08 -9.67 -17.34
CA LEU A 39 25.53 -9.97 -18.70
C LEU A 39 26.82 -9.22 -19.06
N SER A 40 27.68 -9.89 -19.83
CA SER A 40 28.91 -9.30 -20.36
C SER A 40 28.60 -8.12 -21.29
N GLY A 41 29.17 -6.96 -21.01
CA GLY A 41 28.92 -5.71 -21.76
C GLY A 41 27.94 -4.76 -21.08
N ALA A 42 27.28 -5.17 -19.99
CA ALA A 42 26.46 -4.28 -19.18
C ALA A 42 27.34 -3.31 -18.36
N ARG A 43 27.05 -2.01 -18.48
CA ARG A 43 27.61 -0.94 -17.66
C ARG A 43 26.82 -0.85 -16.37
N THR A 44 27.12 -1.73 -15.43
CA THR A 44 26.48 -1.77 -14.13
C THR A 44 27.36 -1.19 -13.02
N VAL A 45 26.72 -0.64 -11.99
CA VAL A 45 27.40 -0.25 -10.75
C VAL A 45 27.05 -1.31 -9.71
N ARG A 46 28.04 -2.14 -9.32
CA ARG A 46 27.83 -3.28 -8.41
C ARG A 46 26.74 -4.25 -8.89
N GLY A 47 26.69 -4.54 -10.20
CA GLY A 47 25.68 -5.43 -10.79
C GLY A 47 24.30 -4.78 -11.03
N VAL A 48 24.09 -3.53 -10.60
CA VAL A 48 22.86 -2.78 -10.83
C VAL A 48 22.95 -1.98 -12.13
N GLY A 49 22.04 -2.26 -13.07
CA GLY A 49 21.90 -1.51 -14.33
C GLY A 49 21.18 -0.18 -14.12
N ALA A 50 20.05 -0.19 -13.40
CA ALA A 50 19.33 1.02 -13.03
C ALA A 50 18.59 0.82 -11.69
N ALA A 51 18.41 1.92 -10.96
CA ALA A 51 17.61 1.95 -9.75
C ALA A 51 16.90 3.31 -9.63
N GLY A 52 15.65 3.33 -9.20
CA GLY A 52 14.90 4.56 -9.01
C GLY A 52 13.41 4.36 -8.75
N LYS A 53 12.70 5.47 -8.55
CA LYS A 53 11.24 5.45 -8.45
C LYS A 53 10.62 5.17 -9.82
N LEU A 54 9.63 4.29 -9.85
CA LEU A 54 8.91 3.91 -11.06
C LEU A 54 7.41 3.95 -10.80
N ASN A 55 6.67 4.62 -11.69
CA ASN A 55 5.23 4.50 -11.77
C ASN A 55 4.89 3.32 -12.68
N LEU A 56 4.45 2.21 -12.08
CA LEU A 56 4.09 0.98 -12.78
C LEU A 56 2.83 1.15 -13.62
N SER A 57 1.92 2.07 -13.29
CA SER A 57 0.71 2.36 -14.07
C SER A 57 1.00 3.20 -15.33
N SER A 58 2.08 4.00 -15.33
CA SER A 58 2.40 4.92 -16.43
C SER A 58 3.25 4.28 -17.53
N LEU A 59 2.66 4.06 -18.71
CA LEU A 59 3.38 3.61 -19.92
C LEU A 59 4.62 4.46 -20.24
N THR A 60 4.51 5.79 -20.07
CA THR A 60 5.63 6.71 -20.32
C THR A 60 6.75 6.51 -19.31
N SER A 61 6.42 6.31 -18.02
CA SER A 61 7.41 6.04 -16.98
C SER A 61 8.14 4.72 -17.24
N ARG A 62 7.40 3.66 -17.61
CA ARG A 62 7.98 2.35 -17.97
C ARG A 62 8.94 2.45 -19.16
N ARG A 63 8.52 3.13 -20.23
CA ARG A 63 9.35 3.35 -21.43
C ARG A 63 10.62 4.18 -21.15
N ALA A 64 10.50 5.22 -20.33
CA ALA A 64 11.67 6.04 -19.97
C ALA A 64 12.68 5.22 -19.16
N PHE A 65 12.23 4.41 -18.21
CA PHE A 65 13.09 3.53 -17.43
C PHE A 65 13.74 2.44 -18.29
N ALA A 66 13.00 1.85 -19.22
CA ALA A 66 13.52 0.88 -20.20
C ALA A 66 14.64 1.49 -21.05
N LYS A 67 14.47 2.72 -21.54
CA LYS A 67 15.47 3.41 -22.34
C LYS A 67 16.77 3.65 -21.57
N GLU A 68 16.69 4.01 -20.29
CA GLU A 68 17.87 4.14 -19.43
C GLU A 68 18.59 2.80 -19.24
N LEU A 69 17.85 1.69 -19.14
CA LEU A 69 18.42 0.36 -19.08
C LEU A 69 19.06 -0.07 -20.39
N GLU A 70 18.46 0.23 -21.54
CA GLU A 70 19.05 -0.04 -22.86
C GLU A 70 20.39 0.67 -23.04
N LEU A 71 20.49 1.92 -22.57
CA LEU A 71 21.75 2.67 -22.61
C LEU A 71 22.83 2.02 -21.76
N ARG A 72 22.47 1.44 -20.61
CA ARG A 72 23.45 0.91 -19.65
C ARG A 72 23.77 -0.55 -19.86
N ALA A 73 22.78 -1.37 -20.13
CA ALA A 73 22.87 -2.83 -20.20
C ALA A 73 22.11 -3.34 -21.43
N PRO A 74 22.56 -3.03 -22.66
CA PRO A 74 21.85 -3.46 -23.87
C PRO A 74 21.70 -4.98 -23.92
N LEU A 75 20.53 -5.43 -24.35
CA LEU A 75 20.19 -6.85 -24.53
C LEU A 75 20.05 -7.12 -26.03
N ASN A 76 20.49 -8.30 -26.48
CA ASN A 76 20.45 -8.67 -27.90
C ASN A 76 19.14 -9.37 -28.29
N GLU A 77 18.72 -10.36 -27.49
CA GLU A 77 17.56 -11.21 -27.78
C GLU A 77 16.32 -10.84 -26.96
N LEU A 78 16.47 -9.93 -26.00
CA LEU A 78 15.42 -9.48 -25.09
C LEU A 78 15.29 -7.96 -25.16
N SER A 79 14.12 -7.47 -24.80
CA SER A 79 13.83 -6.04 -24.69
C SER A 79 13.60 -5.66 -23.23
N TRP A 80 14.26 -4.61 -22.76
CA TRP A 80 13.98 -4.06 -21.42
C TRP A 80 12.55 -3.55 -21.31
N ALA A 81 11.99 -3.03 -22.39
CA ALA A 81 10.61 -2.58 -22.42
C ALA A 81 9.65 -3.76 -22.17
N ASP A 82 9.89 -4.91 -22.80
CA ASP A 82 9.03 -6.08 -22.64
C ASP A 82 9.16 -6.69 -21.24
N LEU A 83 10.38 -6.79 -20.71
CA LEU A 83 10.63 -7.28 -19.36
C LEU A 83 9.99 -6.38 -18.28
N LEU A 84 10.06 -5.06 -18.46
CA LEU A 84 9.42 -4.10 -17.55
C LEU A 84 7.90 -4.10 -17.69
N GLU A 85 7.36 -4.27 -18.91
CA GLU A 85 5.93 -4.38 -19.12
C GLU A 85 5.38 -5.64 -18.44
N GLU A 86 6.05 -6.78 -18.60
CA GLU A 86 5.68 -8.02 -17.93
C GLU A 86 5.76 -7.87 -16.41
N SER A 87 6.85 -7.28 -15.89
CA SER A 87 7.01 -7.04 -14.45
C SER A 87 5.90 -6.15 -13.89
N ALA A 88 5.57 -5.06 -14.60
CA ALA A 88 4.53 -4.13 -14.19
C ALA A 88 3.14 -4.76 -14.27
N PHE A 89 2.84 -5.51 -15.34
CA PHE A 89 1.57 -6.20 -15.50
C PHE A 89 1.34 -7.19 -14.36
N ARG A 90 2.31 -8.07 -14.08
CA ARG A 90 2.22 -9.06 -13.01
C ARG A 90 2.10 -8.41 -11.62
N ALA A 91 2.84 -7.32 -11.37
CA ALA A 91 2.75 -6.58 -10.12
C ALA A 91 1.37 -5.92 -9.96
N ILE A 92 0.83 -5.27 -10.99
CA ILE A 92 -0.50 -4.66 -10.97
C ILE A 92 -1.59 -5.71 -10.77
N GLU A 93 -1.47 -6.86 -11.45
CA GLU A 93 -2.40 -7.97 -11.30
C GLU A 93 -2.36 -8.54 -9.88
N ALA A 94 -1.15 -8.76 -9.32
CA ALA A 94 -0.98 -9.23 -7.95
C ALA A 94 -1.54 -8.24 -6.93
N GLU A 95 -1.30 -6.94 -7.09
CA GLU A 95 -1.86 -5.89 -6.25
C GLU A 95 -3.38 -5.81 -6.32
N ARG A 96 -3.96 -5.95 -7.52
CA ARG A 96 -5.42 -5.93 -7.70
C ARG A 96 -6.10 -7.18 -7.14
N ASN A 97 -5.45 -8.35 -7.27
CA ASN A 97 -5.96 -9.61 -6.75
C ASN A 97 -5.72 -9.75 -5.23
N GLY A 98 -4.68 -9.09 -4.70
CA GLY A 98 -4.41 -8.97 -3.27
C GLY A 98 -5.24 -7.87 -2.58
N ALA A 99 -5.71 -6.89 -3.33
CA ALA A 99 -6.71 -5.95 -2.86
C ALA A 99 -8.05 -6.68 -2.73
N GLU A 100 -8.53 -6.86 -1.50
CA GLU A 100 -9.90 -7.27 -1.25
C GLU A 100 -10.83 -6.14 -1.71
N VAL A 101 -11.17 -6.11 -3.00
CA VAL A 101 -12.16 -5.18 -3.57
C VAL A 101 -13.52 -5.62 -3.09
N LYS A 102 -13.91 -5.17 -1.90
CA LYS A 102 -15.28 -5.30 -1.40
C LYS A 102 -16.14 -4.20 -2.01
N LEU A 103 -17.13 -4.59 -2.80
CA LEU A 103 -18.25 -3.73 -3.17
C LEU A 103 -18.89 -3.17 -1.88
N LEU A 104 -19.15 -1.87 -1.82
CA LEU A 104 -19.82 -1.27 -0.65
C LEU A 104 -21.18 -1.94 -0.38
N ASP A 105 -21.90 -2.33 -1.43
CA ASP A 105 -23.19 -3.06 -1.35
C ASP A 105 -23.05 -4.49 -0.79
N ALA A 106 -21.84 -5.03 -0.72
CA ALA A 106 -21.56 -6.35 -0.15
C ALA A 106 -21.26 -6.29 1.36
N TYR A 107 -21.18 -5.10 1.96
CA TYR A 107 -21.19 -4.97 3.41
C TYR A 107 -22.62 -5.16 3.91
N PRO A 108 -22.84 -5.95 4.99
CA PRO A 108 -24.14 -5.97 5.63
C PRO A 108 -24.49 -4.54 6.04
N GLU A 109 -25.76 -4.13 5.85
CA GLU A 109 -26.26 -2.88 6.41
C GLU A 109 -25.86 -2.82 7.88
N VAL A 110 -25.02 -1.86 8.22
CA VAL A 110 -24.64 -1.67 9.61
C VAL A 110 -25.90 -1.20 10.30
N GLN A 111 -26.44 -2.01 11.22
CA GLN A 111 -27.50 -1.58 12.10
C GLN A 111 -27.02 -0.30 12.78
N GLU A 112 -27.61 0.85 12.43
CA GLU A 112 -27.16 2.17 12.92
C GLU A 112 -27.07 2.18 14.44
N GLU A 113 -27.99 1.47 15.11
CA GLU A 113 -28.05 1.31 16.55
C GLU A 113 -26.81 0.61 17.14
N ALA A 114 -26.19 -0.32 16.41
CA ALA A 114 -24.99 -1.03 16.84
C ALA A 114 -23.72 -0.16 16.79
N GLN A 115 -23.79 1.03 16.17
CA GLN A 115 -22.68 1.98 16.13
C GLN A 115 -22.58 2.84 17.39
N PHE A 116 -23.61 2.82 18.25
CA PHE A 116 -23.72 3.74 19.38
C PHE A 116 -23.83 3.03 20.72
N ILE A 117 -23.14 3.57 21.72
CA ILE A 117 -23.32 3.23 23.13
C ILE A 117 -24.06 4.39 23.78
N ARG A 118 -25.23 4.11 24.36
CA ARG A 118 -26.02 5.10 25.10
C ARG A 118 -25.77 4.96 26.59
N LEU A 119 -25.20 6.00 27.20
CA LEU A 119 -24.94 6.08 28.64
C LEU A 119 -25.61 7.33 29.20
N ASP A 120 -26.71 7.14 29.94
CA ASP A 120 -27.38 8.21 30.70
C ASP A 120 -27.57 9.52 29.90
N GLY A 121 -28.19 9.41 28.73
CA GLY A 121 -28.46 10.55 27.83
C GLY A 121 -27.31 10.93 26.88
N LEU A 122 -26.14 10.30 26.99
CA LEU A 122 -25.01 10.51 26.07
C LEU A 122 -24.92 9.39 25.04
N THR A 123 -24.70 9.79 23.78
CA THR A 123 -24.49 8.87 22.66
C THR A 123 -23.02 8.88 22.29
N LEU A 124 -22.34 7.77 22.53
CA LEU A 124 -20.92 7.56 22.21
C LEU A 124 -20.79 6.60 21.02
N LEU A 125 -19.70 6.68 20.27
CA LEU A 125 -19.42 5.72 19.20
C LEU A 125 -18.83 4.43 19.79
N ALA A 126 -19.37 3.29 19.39
CA ALA A 126 -18.98 1.98 19.92
C ALA A 126 -17.57 1.56 19.48
N ASN A 127 -17.22 1.82 18.22
CA ASN A 127 -15.98 1.35 17.59
C ASN A 127 -15.06 2.50 17.13
N LEU A 128 -15.38 3.74 17.47
CA LEU A 128 -14.63 4.93 17.07
C LEU A 128 -14.34 5.82 18.28
N PRO A 129 -13.20 6.54 18.27
CA PRO A 129 -12.86 7.43 19.37
C PRO A 129 -13.86 8.60 19.46
N THR A 130 -14.37 8.84 20.67
CA THR A 130 -15.14 10.05 20.99
C THR A 130 -14.27 10.98 21.83
N ILE A 131 -14.13 12.23 21.40
CA ILE A 131 -13.31 13.23 22.10
C ILE A 131 -14.22 14.14 22.94
N ILE A 132 -13.98 14.17 24.25
CA ILE A 132 -14.64 15.08 25.19
C ILE A 132 -13.62 16.16 25.58
N TYR A 133 -13.93 17.41 25.27
CA TYR A 133 -13.05 18.55 25.55
C TYR A 133 -13.65 19.46 26.64
N ALA A 134 -12.81 19.84 27.61
CA ALA A 134 -13.14 20.86 28.60
C ALA A 134 -11.88 21.57 29.15
N PRO A 135 -11.97 22.86 29.54
CA PRO A 135 -10.88 23.60 30.18
C PRO A 135 -10.27 22.92 31.41
N GLY A 136 -9.08 23.37 31.85
CA GLY A 136 -8.47 22.90 33.11
C GLY A 136 -9.39 23.09 34.33
N GLY A 137 -9.36 22.18 35.30
CA GLY A 137 -10.14 22.30 36.54
C GLY A 137 -11.65 22.01 36.43
N THR A 138 -12.18 21.71 35.24
CA THR A 138 -13.62 21.45 35.00
C THR A 138 -14.10 20.04 35.36
N GLY A 139 -13.22 19.19 35.91
CA GLY A 139 -13.61 17.84 36.33
C GLY A 139 -13.70 16.80 35.22
N LYS A 140 -13.21 17.06 34.00
CA LYS A 140 -13.20 16.10 32.87
C LYS A 140 -12.69 14.69 33.23
N SER A 141 -11.67 14.56 34.08
CA SER A 141 -11.20 13.24 34.55
C SER A 141 -12.22 12.52 35.42
N TYR A 142 -12.94 13.23 36.29
CA TYR A 142 -14.02 12.67 37.11
C TYR A 142 -15.24 12.31 36.26
N PHE A 143 -15.54 13.13 35.25
CA PHE A 143 -16.58 12.83 34.27
C PHE A 143 -16.28 11.55 33.49
N CYS A 144 -15.06 11.37 32.97
CA CYS A 144 -14.66 10.14 32.30
C CYS A 144 -14.73 8.91 33.23
N LEU A 145 -14.35 9.08 34.51
CA LEU A 145 -14.44 8.01 35.50
C LEU A 145 -15.90 7.61 35.78
N TRP A 146 -16.80 8.59 35.89
CA TRP A 146 -18.24 8.36 36.05
C TRP A 146 -18.83 7.63 34.84
N LEU A 147 -18.50 8.04 33.61
CA LEU A 147 -18.90 7.34 32.38
C LEU A 147 -18.41 5.88 32.35
N ALA A 148 -17.17 5.63 32.77
CA ALA A 148 -16.63 4.28 32.86
C ALA A 148 -17.39 3.43 33.90
N GLY A 149 -17.82 4.04 35.01
CA GLY A 149 -18.69 3.42 36.01
C GLY A 149 -20.05 3.03 35.44
N LEU A 150 -20.69 3.91 34.68
CA LEU A 150 -21.95 3.64 33.98
C LEU A 150 -21.82 2.50 32.97
N ALA A 151 -20.76 2.53 32.15
CA ALA A 151 -20.47 1.49 31.17
C ALA A 151 -20.28 0.11 31.82
N ARG A 152 -19.67 0.05 33.01
CA ARG A 152 -19.50 -1.18 33.79
C ARG A 152 -20.78 -1.67 34.48
N GLY A 153 -21.71 -0.77 34.81
CA GLY A 153 -22.96 -1.07 35.50
C GLY A 153 -24.17 -1.38 34.59
N GLY A 154 -24.06 -1.14 33.27
CA GLY A 154 -25.20 -1.09 32.36
C GLY A 154 -25.82 -2.44 32.00
N LYS A 155 -26.98 -2.76 32.61
CA LYS A 155 -28.06 -3.44 31.89
C LYS A 155 -28.50 -2.55 30.74
N GLN A 156 -28.36 -3.05 29.51
CA GLN A 156 -28.94 -2.44 28.31
C GLN A 156 -30.46 -2.28 28.52
N ARG A 157 -30.97 -1.05 28.40
CA ARG A 157 -32.39 -0.74 28.26
C ARG A 157 -32.56 0.06 27.00
#